data_AF-A0A7J3A1W3-F1
#
_entry.id   AF-A0A7J3A1W3-F1
#
_cell.length_a   1.000
_cell.length_b   1.000
_cell.length_c   1.000
_cell.angle_alpha   90.00
_cell.angle_beta   90.00
_cell.angle_gamma   90.00
#
_symmetry.space_group_name_H-M   'P 1'
#
loop_
_entity.id
_entity.type
_entity.pdbx_description
1 polymer ?
#
loop_
_entity_poly.entity_id
_entity_poly.type
_entity_poly.pdbx_seq_one_letter_code
_entity_poly.pdbx_strand_id
1 'polypeptide(L)'
;MEVKVVFLAHRVEFLELLREEADRYSVLVLEEPSDFLLERYLKGSISLEEYVNSSDTSFPQYTLHQARLLKNLHNQGLKVLQIEPYLDIIERIHISIKVGKFKEYISNPEVKNVLEVERDAVGKLIEYQEELMKGEFDRIVDKVIEFARKDSERFKLRDYMRAAAIAELREDEKIIVEAGYLHILLPLFLQRHNVRVETVNLLEKACKLLNLELDENPGDTLTKAYMLNQQLDGYEKLMAAQSLVYVSLLSKDEKLPTTGNLFPHLLEEINLARKVKNMNYEECKIEFLKNLERKFKAVRKM
;
A
#
# COMPACT_ATOMS: atom_id res chain seq x y z
N MET A 1 -24.92 4.00 8.84
CA MET A 1 -23.87 3.34 8.04
C MET A 1 -22.97 2.51 8.95
N GLU A 2 -22.74 1.25 8.59
CA GLU A 2 -21.78 0.37 9.27
C GLU A 2 -20.61 0.08 8.32
N VAL A 3 -19.41 0.48 8.71
CA VAL A 3 -18.19 0.30 7.92
C VAL A 3 -17.22 -0.63 8.64
N LYS A 4 -16.69 -1.62 7.94
CA LYS A 4 -15.53 -2.39 8.36
C LYS A 4 -14.33 -2.05 7.48
N VAL A 5 -13.27 -1.54 8.08
CA VAL A 5 -11.98 -1.34 7.39
C VAL A 5 -11.14 -2.60 7.55
N VAL A 6 -10.76 -3.19 6.43
CA VAL A 6 -9.94 -4.40 6.35
C VAL A 6 -8.54 -4.00 5.91
N PHE A 7 -7.59 -4.10 6.83
CA PHE A 7 -6.18 -3.86 6.55
C PHE A 7 -5.54 -5.12 5.97
N LEU A 8 -4.93 -4.99 4.79
CA LEU A 8 -4.23 -6.09 4.13
C LEU A 8 -2.98 -5.61 3.39
N ALA A 9 -2.12 -6.55 3.04
CA ALA A 9 -1.11 -6.32 2.00
C ALA A 9 -1.70 -6.82 0.67
N HIS A 10 -1.50 -6.08 -0.42
CA HIS A 10 -1.98 -6.44 -1.76
C HIS A 10 -1.21 -7.66 -2.31
N ARG A 11 -1.45 -8.83 -1.71
CA ARG A 11 -0.83 -10.14 -1.99
C ARG A 11 -1.93 -11.20 -2.09
N VAL A 12 -1.73 -12.18 -2.97
CA VAL A 12 -2.73 -13.24 -3.24
C VAL A 12 -3.14 -13.99 -1.98
N GLU A 13 -2.21 -14.19 -1.04
CA GLU A 13 -2.42 -14.92 0.22
C GLU A 13 -3.48 -14.32 1.15
N PHE A 14 -3.84 -13.03 1.01
CA PHE A 14 -4.86 -12.40 1.85
C PHE A 14 -6.25 -12.38 1.23
N LEU A 15 -6.40 -12.75 -0.05
CA LEU A 15 -7.67 -12.65 -0.77
C LEU A 15 -8.75 -13.57 -0.19
N GLU A 16 -8.39 -14.75 0.27
CA GLU A 16 -9.36 -15.66 0.90
C GLU A 16 -9.85 -15.13 2.26
N LEU A 17 -8.95 -14.54 3.04
CA LEU A 17 -9.32 -13.90 4.30
C LEU A 17 -10.21 -12.66 4.06
N LEU A 18 -9.96 -11.88 2.99
CA LEU A 18 -10.83 -10.78 2.57
C LEU A 18 -12.23 -11.29 2.18
N ARG A 19 -12.30 -12.40 1.43
CA ARG A 19 -13.56 -13.04 1.05
C ARG A 19 -14.40 -13.39 2.28
N GLU A 20 -13.79 -14.03 3.28
CA GLU A 20 -14.47 -14.37 4.54
C GLU A 20 -15.04 -13.15 5.27
N GLU A 21 -14.32 -12.03 5.29
CA GLU A 21 -14.80 -10.80 5.93
C GLU A 21 -15.95 -10.17 5.12
N ALA A 22 -15.95 -10.32 3.78
CA ALA A 22 -16.94 -9.73 2.89
C ALA A 22 -18.33 -10.40 2.95
N ASP A 23 -18.44 -11.64 3.43
CA ASP A 23 -19.67 -12.46 3.39
C ASP A 23 -20.93 -11.79 4.00
N ARG A 24 -20.78 -10.81 4.91
CA ARG A 24 -21.89 -10.12 5.61
C ARG A 24 -22.16 -8.70 5.12
N TYR A 25 -21.43 -8.24 4.12
CA TYR A 25 -21.49 -6.87 3.61
C TYR A 25 -22.19 -6.83 2.26
N SER A 26 -22.75 -5.67 1.93
CA SER A 26 -23.45 -5.44 0.66
C SER A 26 -22.61 -4.64 -0.34
N VAL A 27 -21.59 -3.93 0.16
CA VAL A 27 -20.71 -3.09 -0.64
C VAL A 27 -19.26 -3.35 -0.25
N LEU A 28 -18.40 -3.58 -1.24
CA LEU A 28 -16.94 -3.59 -1.10
C LEU A 28 -16.35 -2.35 -1.77
N VAL A 29 -15.57 -1.59 -1.01
CA VAL A 29 -14.85 -0.41 -1.49
C VAL A 29 -13.36 -0.74 -1.62
N LEU A 30 -12.82 -0.64 -2.83
CA LEU A 30 -11.43 -0.92 -3.17
C LEU A 30 -10.53 0.31 -3.00
N GLU A 31 -9.24 0.08 -2.76
CA GLU A 31 -8.19 1.11 -2.75
C GLU A 31 -7.61 1.30 -4.16
N GLU A 32 -8.48 1.66 -5.10
CA GLU A 32 -8.12 1.83 -6.51
C GLU A 32 -8.81 3.07 -7.07
N PRO A 33 -8.18 3.76 -8.04
CA PRO A 33 -8.85 4.82 -8.79
C PRO A 33 -10.03 4.24 -9.57
N SER A 34 -11.01 5.08 -9.86
CA SER A 34 -12.19 4.69 -10.62
C SER A 34 -11.84 4.46 -12.09
N ASP A 35 -12.02 3.24 -12.57
CA ASP A 35 -11.90 2.91 -13.99
C ASP A 35 -13.14 2.18 -14.55
N PHE A 36 -13.32 2.26 -15.86
CA PHE A 36 -14.43 1.58 -16.54
C PHE A 36 -14.13 0.11 -16.85
N LEU A 37 -12.88 -0.34 -16.73
CA LEU A 37 -12.45 -1.69 -17.09
C LEU A 37 -12.96 -2.70 -16.05
N LEU A 38 -12.85 -2.40 -14.76
CA LEU A 38 -13.37 -3.26 -13.71
C LEU A 38 -14.87 -3.45 -13.85
N GLU A 39 -15.63 -2.37 -14.05
CA GLU A 39 -17.08 -2.46 -14.26
C GLU A 39 -17.44 -3.31 -15.49
N ARG A 40 -16.74 -3.11 -16.62
CA ARG A 40 -16.94 -3.93 -17.83
C ARG A 40 -16.64 -5.40 -17.56
N TYR A 41 -15.59 -5.71 -16.81
CA TYR A 41 -15.24 -7.07 -16.44
C TYR A 41 -16.29 -7.70 -15.50
N LEU A 42 -16.72 -6.98 -14.47
CA LEU A 42 -17.76 -7.41 -13.52
C LEU A 42 -19.10 -7.64 -14.21
N LYS A 43 -19.43 -6.88 -15.28
CA LYS A 43 -20.60 -7.12 -16.14
C LYS A 43 -20.41 -8.21 -17.20
N GLY A 44 -19.18 -8.69 -17.40
CA GLY A 44 -18.86 -9.72 -18.40
C GLY A 44 -18.73 -9.19 -19.83
N SER A 45 -18.54 -7.88 -20.00
CA SER A 45 -18.34 -7.23 -21.29
C SER A 45 -16.92 -7.36 -21.83
N ILE A 46 -15.95 -7.74 -20.99
CA ILE A 46 -14.56 -8.05 -21.36
C ILE A 46 -14.10 -9.32 -20.64
N SER A 47 -13.10 -10.00 -21.18
CA SER A 47 -12.52 -11.19 -20.54
C SER A 47 -11.60 -10.83 -19.37
N LEU A 48 -11.23 -11.82 -18.56
CA LEU A 48 -10.25 -11.62 -17.49
C LEU A 48 -8.88 -11.24 -18.07
N GLU A 49 -8.48 -11.87 -19.16
CA GLU A 49 -7.22 -11.60 -19.85
C GLU A 49 -7.20 -10.18 -20.42
N GLU A 50 -8.31 -9.72 -21.02
CA GLU A 50 -8.43 -8.35 -21.51
C GLU A 50 -8.33 -7.33 -20.36
N TYR A 51 -8.99 -7.60 -19.23
CA TYR A 51 -8.90 -6.76 -18.04
C TYR A 51 -7.46 -6.66 -17.52
N VAL A 52 -6.81 -7.79 -17.23
CA VAL A 52 -5.45 -7.82 -16.66
C VAL A 52 -4.43 -7.21 -17.61
N ASN A 53 -4.50 -7.50 -18.92
CA ASN A 53 -3.56 -6.94 -19.90
C ASN A 53 -3.75 -5.44 -20.13
N SER A 54 -4.93 -4.90 -19.84
CA SER A 54 -5.22 -3.47 -19.98
C SER A 54 -4.97 -2.69 -18.67
N SER A 55 -4.80 -3.39 -17.54
CA SER A 55 -4.48 -2.78 -16.25
C SER A 55 -2.99 -2.40 -16.17
N ASP A 56 -2.70 -1.20 -15.70
CA ASP A 56 -1.33 -0.74 -15.44
C ASP A 56 -0.87 -1.22 -14.06
N THR A 57 -0.73 -2.53 -13.90
CA THR A 57 -0.41 -3.17 -12.61
C THR A 57 1.04 -3.65 -12.54
N SER A 58 1.68 -3.37 -11.40
CA SER A 58 3.00 -3.96 -11.06
C SER A 58 2.88 -5.36 -10.46
N PHE A 59 1.65 -5.86 -10.21
CA PHE A 59 1.38 -7.13 -9.56
C PHE A 59 0.33 -7.94 -10.36
N PRO A 60 0.70 -8.47 -11.55
CA PRO A 60 -0.23 -9.19 -12.41
C PRO A 60 -0.86 -10.43 -11.76
N GLN A 61 -0.15 -11.16 -10.88
CA GLN A 61 -0.75 -12.33 -10.23
C GLN A 61 -1.82 -11.89 -9.21
N TYR A 62 -1.49 -10.91 -8.36
CA TYR A 62 -2.46 -10.33 -7.44
C TYR A 62 -3.70 -9.82 -8.19
N THR A 63 -3.52 -9.01 -9.22
CA THR A 63 -4.60 -8.40 -10.01
C THR A 63 -5.52 -9.47 -10.62
N LEU A 64 -4.92 -10.54 -11.18
CA LEU A 64 -5.66 -11.66 -11.75
C LEU A 64 -6.50 -12.41 -10.71
N HIS A 65 -5.93 -12.67 -9.53
CA HIS A 65 -6.64 -13.38 -8.45
C HIS A 65 -7.70 -12.51 -7.78
N GLN A 66 -7.42 -11.23 -7.55
CA GLN A 66 -8.36 -10.26 -7.01
C GLN A 66 -9.55 -10.08 -7.96
N ALA A 67 -9.30 -9.89 -9.27
CA ALA A 67 -10.37 -9.78 -10.26
C ALA A 67 -11.33 -10.99 -10.21
N ARG A 68 -10.80 -12.22 -10.16
CA ARG A 68 -11.63 -13.43 -10.02
C ARG A 68 -12.48 -13.41 -8.75
N LEU A 69 -11.89 -13.02 -7.62
CA LEU A 69 -12.60 -12.88 -6.35
C LEU A 69 -13.73 -11.84 -6.49
N LEU A 70 -13.43 -10.65 -7.00
CA LEU A 70 -14.39 -9.57 -7.17
C LEU A 70 -15.54 -9.98 -8.09
N LYS A 71 -15.26 -10.70 -9.17
CA LYS A 71 -16.30 -11.25 -10.07
C LYS A 71 -17.22 -12.22 -9.34
N ASN A 72 -16.66 -13.11 -8.53
CA ASN A 72 -17.44 -14.07 -7.75
C ASN A 72 -18.34 -13.36 -6.72
N LEU A 73 -17.78 -12.41 -5.97
CA LEU A 73 -18.53 -11.61 -5.01
C LEU A 73 -19.63 -10.77 -5.68
N HIS A 74 -19.32 -10.14 -6.82
CA HIS A 74 -20.28 -9.39 -7.61
C HIS A 74 -21.43 -10.27 -8.12
N ASN A 75 -21.13 -11.48 -8.59
CA ASN A 75 -22.15 -12.45 -9.00
C ASN A 75 -23.04 -12.91 -7.82
N GLN A 76 -22.56 -12.80 -6.58
CA GLN A 76 -23.33 -13.05 -5.35
C GLN A 76 -24.15 -11.84 -4.90
N GLY A 77 -24.08 -10.72 -5.63
CA GLY A 77 -24.84 -9.49 -5.35
C GLY A 77 -24.07 -8.42 -4.59
N LEU A 78 -22.77 -8.62 -4.32
CA LEU A 78 -21.93 -7.60 -3.70
C LEU A 78 -21.68 -6.45 -4.69
N LYS A 79 -21.98 -5.22 -4.28
CA LYS A 79 -21.64 -4.03 -5.07
C LYS A 79 -20.16 -3.71 -4.86
N VAL A 80 -19.39 -3.65 -5.94
CA VAL A 80 -17.96 -3.28 -5.89
C VAL A 80 -17.82 -1.82 -6.32
N LEU A 81 -17.14 -1.02 -5.50
CA LEU A 81 -16.85 0.40 -5.74
C LEU A 81 -15.35 0.64 -5.67
N GLN A 82 -14.82 1.46 -6.57
CA GLN A 82 -13.45 1.99 -6.50
C GLN A 82 -13.54 3.39 -5.89
N ILE A 83 -12.97 3.59 -4.70
CA ILE A 83 -12.96 4.89 -4.03
C ILE A 83 -11.55 5.17 -3.54
N GLU A 84 -10.78 5.88 -4.36
CA GLU A 84 -9.47 6.42 -4.02
C GLU A 84 -9.31 7.81 -4.69
N PRO A 85 -9.94 8.86 -4.13
CA PRO A 85 -10.01 10.18 -4.77
C PRO A 85 -8.64 10.82 -5.02
N TYR A 86 -7.64 10.49 -4.19
CA TYR A 86 -6.28 10.98 -4.41
C TYR A 86 -5.72 10.46 -5.73
N LEU A 87 -5.82 9.15 -5.98
CA LEU A 87 -5.33 8.55 -7.23
C LEU A 87 -6.17 9.00 -8.44
N ASP A 88 -7.50 9.15 -8.27
CA ASP A 88 -8.36 9.74 -9.31
C ASP A 88 -7.86 11.12 -9.75
N ILE A 89 -7.43 11.96 -8.80
CA ILE A 89 -6.88 13.28 -9.11
C ILE A 89 -5.54 13.17 -9.83
N ILE A 90 -4.65 12.25 -9.41
CA ILE A 90 -3.35 12.02 -10.08
C ILE A 90 -3.56 11.58 -11.54
N GLU A 91 -4.45 10.63 -11.80
CA GLU A 91 -4.76 10.20 -13.16
C GLU A 91 -5.29 11.35 -14.01
N ARG A 92 -6.20 12.15 -13.46
CA ARG A 92 -6.75 13.33 -14.14
C ARG A 92 -5.70 14.42 -14.37
N ILE A 93 -4.70 14.56 -13.49
CA ILE A 93 -3.55 15.43 -13.74
C ILE A 93 -2.82 14.94 -15.01
N HIS A 94 -2.51 13.65 -15.12
CA HIS A 94 -1.84 13.10 -16.30
C HIS A 94 -2.66 13.28 -17.59
N ILE A 95 -3.98 13.04 -17.52
CA ILE A 95 -4.89 13.28 -18.64
C ILE A 95 -4.90 14.76 -19.02
N SER A 96 -4.98 15.68 -18.05
CA SER A 96 -5.01 17.12 -18.30
C SER A 96 -3.76 17.63 -19.03
N ILE A 97 -2.60 17.02 -18.78
CA ILE A 97 -1.35 17.30 -19.50
C ILE A 97 -1.48 16.85 -20.96
N LYS A 98 -1.92 15.60 -21.19
CA LYS A 98 -2.10 15.03 -22.54
C LYS A 98 -3.06 15.85 -23.41
N VAL A 99 -4.10 16.44 -22.81
CA VAL A 99 -5.12 17.23 -23.53
C VAL A 99 -4.89 18.74 -23.48
N GLY A 100 -3.76 19.20 -22.94
CA GLY A 100 -3.38 20.63 -22.92
C GLY A 100 -4.16 21.51 -21.94
N LYS A 101 -4.85 20.93 -20.95
CA LYS A 101 -5.68 21.63 -19.95
C LYS A 101 -5.06 21.69 -18.55
N PHE A 102 -3.79 21.34 -18.40
CA PHE A 102 -3.13 21.25 -17.09
C PHE A 102 -3.29 22.51 -16.22
N LYS A 103 -3.07 23.71 -16.77
CA LYS A 103 -3.17 24.98 -16.03
C LYS A 103 -4.58 25.24 -15.48
N GLU A 104 -5.62 24.88 -16.24
CA GLU A 104 -7.01 25.00 -15.82
C GLU A 104 -7.30 24.00 -14.68
N TYR A 105 -6.85 22.76 -14.83
CA TYR A 105 -7.11 21.70 -13.86
C TYR A 105 -6.47 21.96 -12.49
N ILE A 106 -5.20 22.40 -12.46
CA ILE A 106 -4.49 22.71 -11.19
C ILE A 106 -4.94 24.02 -10.53
N SER A 107 -5.89 24.76 -11.13
CA SER A 107 -6.47 25.94 -10.50
C SER A 107 -7.42 25.58 -9.35
N ASN A 108 -7.93 24.34 -9.33
CA ASN A 108 -8.69 23.81 -8.21
C ASN A 108 -7.75 23.64 -6.98
N PRO A 109 -8.07 24.25 -5.82
CA PRO A 109 -7.25 24.16 -4.61
C PRO A 109 -6.98 22.72 -4.13
N GLU A 110 -7.96 21.82 -4.24
CA GLU A 110 -7.81 20.41 -3.86
C GLU A 110 -6.81 19.70 -4.77
N VAL A 111 -6.93 19.89 -6.09
CA VAL A 111 -6.00 19.33 -7.08
C VAL A 111 -4.59 19.87 -6.86
N LYS A 112 -4.47 21.16 -6.56
CA LYS A 112 -3.18 21.80 -6.26
C LYS A 112 -2.53 21.18 -5.02
N ASN A 113 -3.30 20.97 -3.95
CA ASN A 113 -2.83 20.35 -2.73
C ASN A 113 -2.34 18.90 -2.97
N VAL A 114 -3.12 18.10 -3.71
CA VAL A 114 -2.71 16.74 -4.10
C VAL A 114 -1.41 16.77 -4.92
N LEU A 115 -1.30 17.67 -5.89
CA LEU A 115 -0.09 17.81 -6.71
C LEU A 115 1.14 18.20 -5.88
N GLU A 116 0.99 19.10 -4.91
CA GLU A 116 2.10 19.53 -4.03
C GLU A 116 2.59 18.36 -3.15
N VAL A 117 1.66 17.64 -2.52
CA VAL A 117 1.97 16.46 -1.69
C VAL A 117 2.62 15.35 -2.52
N GLU A 118 2.08 15.06 -3.71
CA GLU A 118 2.66 14.04 -4.60
C GLU A 118 4.06 14.42 -5.07
N ARG A 119 4.27 15.70 -5.43
CA ARG A 119 5.58 16.21 -5.86
C ARG A 119 6.63 16.08 -4.76
N ASP A 120 6.27 16.42 -3.53
CA ASP A 120 7.17 16.31 -2.39
C ASP A 120 7.55 14.84 -2.13
N ALA A 121 6.57 13.93 -2.07
CA ALA A 121 6.80 12.52 -1.80
C ALA A 121 7.63 11.84 -2.92
N VAL A 122 7.23 12.04 -4.19
CA VAL A 122 7.94 11.49 -5.34
C VAL A 122 9.33 12.11 -5.49
N GLY A 123 9.47 13.41 -5.23
CA GLY A 123 10.77 14.09 -5.23
C GLY A 123 11.75 13.46 -4.24
N LYS A 124 11.31 13.16 -3.01
CA LYS A 124 12.13 12.47 -2.02
C LYS A 124 12.44 11.02 -2.37
N LEU A 125 11.52 10.32 -3.04
CA LEU A 125 11.79 8.98 -3.57
C LEU A 125 12.90 9.01 -4.63
N ILE A 126 12.89 9.99 -5.53
CA ILE A 126 13.93 10.17 -6.55
C ILE A 126 15.28 10.50 -5.91
N GLU A 127 15.32 11.45 -4.96
CA GLU A 127 16.55 11.77 -4.21
C GLU A 127 17.13 10.53 -3.51
N TYR A 128 16.29 9.69 -2.90
CA TYR A 128 16.70 8.41 -2.31
C TYR A 128 17.33 7.48 -3.35
N GLN A 129 16.70 7.30 -4.52
CA GLN A 129 17.23 6.46 -5.59
C GLN A 129 18.58 6.99 -6.12
N GLU A 130 18.73 8.31 -6.23
CA GLU A 130 19.99 8.94 -6.63
C GLU A 130 21.12 8.68 -5.62
N GLU A 131 20.86 8.84 -4.32
CA GLU A 131 21.85 8.53 -3.29
C GLU A 131 22.15 7.03 -3.20
N LEU A 132 21.15 6.17 -3.42
CA LEU A 132 21.33 4.72 -3.48
C LEU A 132 22.34 4.31 -4.56
N MET A 133 22.32 4.99 -5.72
CA MET A 133 23.29 4.76 -6.80
C MET A 133 24.71 5.21 -6.45
N LYS A 134 24.86 6.20 -5.56
CA LYS A 134 26.17 6.68 -5.08
C LYS A 134 26.78 5.74 -4.04
N GLY A 135 25.96 5.03 -3.28
CA GLY A 135 26.40 3.99 -2.34
C GLY A 135 26.89 4.51 -0.98
N GLU A 136 26.69 5.79 -0.67
CA GLU A 136 27.05 6.38 0.62
C GLU A 136 25.99 6.05 1.69
N PHE A 137 26.18 4.96 2.45
CA PHE A 137 25.20 4.43 3.40
C PHE A 137 24.52 5.48 4.29
N ASP A 138 25.31 6.34 4.94
CA ASP A 138 24.79 7.32 5.89
C ASP A 138 23.89 8.37 5.21
N ARG A 139 24.21 8.77 3.98
CA ARG A 139 23.36 9.66 3.18
C ARG A 139 22.08 8.98 2.74
N ILE A 140 22.17 7.70 2.35
CA ILE A 140 20.99 6.91 1.96
C ILE A 140 20.02 6.81 3.15
N VAL A 141 20.53 6.57 4.37
CA VAL A 141 19.72 6.56 5.59
C VAL A 141 18.99 7.89 5.79
N ASP A 142 19.70 9.01 5.68
CA ASP A 142 19.09 10.34 5.81
C ASP A 142 17.98 10.56 4.76
N LYS A 143 18.16 10.06 3.53
CA LYS A 143 17.12 10.10 2.48
C LYS A 143 15.92 9.20 2.73
N VAL A 144 16.11 8.03 3.36
CA VAL A 144 14.97 7.19 3.79
C VAL A 144 14.12 7.92 4.82
N ILE A 145 14.75 8.64 5.77
CA ILE A 145 14.04 9.45 6.75
C ILE A 145 13.24 10.57 6.08
N GLU A 146 13.89 11.35 5.19
CA GLU A 146 13.22 12.42 4.44
C GLU A 146 12.03 11.90 3.64
N PHE A 147 12.20 10.77 2.94
CA PHE A 147 11.14 10.13 2.17
C PHE A 147 10.00 9.67 3.08
N ALA A 148 10.27 8.92 4.16
CA ALA A 148 9.24 8.43 5.06
C ALA A 148 8.39 9.55 5.68
N ARG A 149 9.01 10.71 5.98
CA ARG A 149 8.28 11.90 6.45
C ARG A 149 7.30 12.41 5.39
N LYS A 150 7.76 12.61 4.15
CA LYS A 150 6.92 13.10 3.06
C LYS A 150 5.87 12.11 2.61
N ASP A 151 6.18 10.82 2.62
CA ASP A 151 5.21 9.77 2.33
C ASP A 151 4.13 9.67 3.42
N SER A 152 4.46 9.96 4.68
CA SER A 152 3.46 10.04 5.75
C SER A 152 2.43 11.16 5.52
N GLU A 153 2.85 12.30 4.97
CA GLU A 153 1.95 13.42 4.60
C GLU A 153 1.02 12.99 3.47
N ARG A 154 1.55 12.22 2.50
CA ARG A 154 0.77 11.62 1.42
C ARG A 154 -0.30 10.65 1.95
N PHE A 155 0.05 9.72 2.83
CA PHE A 155 -0.93 8.82 3.45
C PHE A 155 -1.99 9.56 4.26
N LYS A 156 -1.62 10.60 5.03
CA LYS A 156 -2.59 11.44 5.76
C LYS A 156 -3.63 12.04 4.82
N LEU A 157 -3.20 12.57 3.67
CA LEU A 157 -4.11 13.17 2.70
C LEU A 157 -4.99 12.11 2.02
N ARG A 158 -4.42 10.98 1.61
CA ARG A 158 -5.17 9.84 1.05
C ARG A 158 -6.26 9.36 2.00
N ASP A 159 -5.90 9.08 3.25
CA ASP A 159 -6.84 8.63 4.29
C ASP A 159 -7.97 9.64 4.49
N TYR A 160 -7.66 10.93 4.51
CA TYR A 160 -8.65 12.00 4.69
C TYR A 160 -9.65 12.06 3.53
N MET A 161 -9.14 12.11 2.29
CA MET A 161 -9.98 12.20 1.09
C MET A 161 -10.84 10.96 0.93
N ARG A 162 -10.26 9.77 1.18
CA ARG A 162 -10.94 8.49 1.08
C ARG A 162 -12.02 8.35 2.15
N ALA A 163 -11.77 8.76 3.40
CA ALA A 163 -12.78 8.81 4.44
C ALA A 163 -13.95 9.72 4.08
N ALA A 164 -13.67 10.91 3.55
CA ALA A 164 -14.69 11.86 3.12
C ALA A 164 -15.56 11.28 1.99
N ALA A 165 -14.96 10.67 0.98
CA ALA A 165 -15.72 10.06 -0.13
C ALA A 165 -16.55 8.84 0.30
N ILE A 166 -16.04 8.01 1.21
CA ILE A 166 -16.80 6.87 1.77
C ILE A 166 -17.95 7.37 2.65
N ALA A 167 -17.78 8.51 3.35
CA ALA A 167 -18.82 9.09 4.20
C ALA A 167 -20.08 9.53 3.42
N GLU A 168 -19.94 9.83 2.12
CA GLU A 168 -21.04 10.20 1.23
C GLU A 168 -21.87 9.00 0.73
N LEU A 169 -21.46 7.77 1.07
CA LEU A 169 -22.24 6.56 0.78
C LEU A 169 -23.50 6.49 1.65
N ARG A 170 -24.43 5.61 1.25
CA ARG A 170 -25.76 5.57 1.87
C ARG A 170 -25.74 4.99 3.29
N GLU A 171 -26.54 5.57 4.17
CA GLU A 171 -26.54 5.18 5.59
C GLU A 171 -27.04 3.75 5.86
N ASP A 172 -27.84 3.16 4.97
CA ASP A 172 -28.39 1.81 5.10
C ASP A 172 -27.47 0.70 4.57
N GLU A 173 -26.37 1.05 3.92
CA GLU A 173 -25.41 0.07 3.39
C GLU A 173 -24.49 -0.48 4.51
N LYS A 174 -24.19 -1.78 4.42
CA LYS A 174 -23.09 -2.42 5.15
C LYS A 174 -21.89 -2.46 4.23
N ILE A 175 -20.85 -1.70 4.59
CA ILE A 175 -19.70 -1.46 3.72
C ILE A 175 -18.47 -2.13 4.32
N ILE A 176 -17.76 -2.89 3.49
CA ILE A 176 -16.41 -3.36 3.76
C ILE A 176 -15.44 -2.55 2.91
N VAL A 177 -14.40 -2.02 3.52
CA VAL A 177 -13.39 -1.17 2.87
C VAL A 177 -12.08 -1.92 2.87
N GLU A 178 -11.58 -2.24 1.68
CA GLU A 178 -10.23 -2.73 1.50
C GLU A 178 -9.24 -1.57 1.68
N ALA A 179 -8.22 -1.75 2.52
CA ALA A 179 -7.14 -0.79 2.63
C ALA A 179 -5.81 -1.47 2.88
N GLY A 180 -4.76 -0.94 2.28
CA GLY A 180 -3.38 -1.21 2.63
C GLY A 180 -3.16 -0.98 4.12
N TYR A 181 -2.35 -1.82 4.76
CA TYR A 181 -2.10 -1.75 6.21
C TYR A 181 -1.40 -0.46 6.70
N LEU A 182 -1.02 0.45 5.80
CA LEU A 182 -0.51 1.79 6.12
C LEU A 182 -1.61 2.86 6.25
N HIS A 183 -2.85 2.59 5.82
CA HIS A 183 -4.00 3.50 5.91
C HIS A 183 -4.58 3.62 7.35
N ILE A 184 -3.68 3.75 8.34
CA ILE A 184 -4.01 3.65 9.77
C ILE A 184 -4.86 4.81 10.29
N LEU A 185 -4.96 5.93 9.56
CA LEU A 185 -5.79 7.07 9.95
C LEU A 185 -7.19 7.02 9.31
N LEU A 186 -7.40 6.17 8.30
CA LEU A 186 -8.70 6.02 7.63
C LEU A 186 -9.85 5.72 8.62
N PRO A 187 -9.75 4.77 9.57
CA PRO A 187 -10.80 4.57 10.57
C PRO A 187 -11.09 5.80 11.42
N LEU A 188 -10.04 6.54 11.81
CA LEU A 188 -10.18 7.74 12.64
C LEU A 188 -10.88 8.86 11.88
N PHE A 189 -10.57 9.04 10.61
CA PHE A 189 -11.25 10.04 9.78
C PHE A 189 -12.70 9.64 9.48
N LEU A 190 -12.99 8.37 9.20
CA LEU A 190 -14.36 7.88 9.07
C LEU A 190 -15.18 8.14 10.33
N GLN A 191 -14.62 7.88 11.51
CA GLN A 191 -15.28 8.18 12.79
C GLN A 191 -15.59 9.68 12.96
N ARG A 192 -14.74 10.59 12.46
CA ARG A 192 -15.01 12.05 12.47
C ARG A 192 -16.19 12.44 11.58
N HIS A 193 -16.52 11.63 10.58
CA HIS A 193 -17.73 11.75 9.78
C HIS A 193 -18.95 11.06 10.41
N ASN A 194 -18.91 10.72 11.71
CA ASN A 194 -19.97 10.00 12.45
C ASN A 194 -20.30 8.61 11.89
N VAL A 195 -19.34 7.99 11.20
CA VAL A 195 -19.47 6.61 10.70
C VAL A 195 -19.15 5.63 11.83
N ARG A 196 -19.97 4.58 11.99
CA ARG A 196 -19.63 3.46 12.87
C ARG A 196 -18.59 2.58 12.18
N VAL A 197 -17.39 2.51 12.76
CA VAL A 197 -16.25 1.80 12.17
C VAL A 197 -15.82 0.61 13.02
N GLU A 198 -15.72 -0.56 12.40
CA GLU A 198 -14.97 -1.72 12.87
C GLU A 198 -13.67 -1.85 12.06
N THR A 199 -12.62 -2.41 12.64
CA THR A 199 -11.36 -2.67 11.94
C THR A 199 -10.93 -4.12 12.10
N VAL A 200 -10.39 -4.71 11.04
CA VAL A 200 -9.73 -6.01 11.09
C VAL A 200 -8.40 -5.93 10.34
N ASN A 201 -7.34 -6.50 10.92
CA ASN A 201 -6.04 -6.60 10.29
C ASN A 201 -5.80 -8.05 9.82
N LEU A 202 -5.78 -8.25 8.50
CA LEU A 202 -5.60 -9.59 7.92
C LEU A 202 -4.19 -10.13 8.13
N LEU A 203 -3.18 -9.27 8.29
CA LEU A 203 -1.82 -9.71 8.63
C LEU A 203 -1.81 -10.32 10.04
N GLU A 204 -2.45 -9.66 11.00
CA GLU A 204 -2.60 -10.20 12.37
C GLU A 204 -3.44 -11.47 12.39
N LYS A 205 -4.54 -11.52 11.61
CA LYS A 205 -5.38 -12.73 11.48
C LYS A 205 -4.55 -13.90 10.94
N ALA A 206 -3.76 -13.68 9.88
CA ALA A 206 -2.85 -14.67 9.32
C ALA A 206 -1.75 -15.10 10.33
N CYS A 207 -1.16 -14.15 11.05
CA CYS A 207 -0.18 -14.46 12.11
C CYS A 207 -0.77 -15.36 13.20
N LYS A 208 -2.01 -15.09 13.64
CA LYS A 208 -2.73 -15.94 14.61
C LYS A 208 -2.95 -17.35 14.08
N LEU A 209 -3.31 -17.51 12.80
CA LEU A 209 -3.45 -18.83 12.17
C LEU A 209 -2.13 -19.61 12.14
N LEU A 210 -1.00 -18.91 12.06
CA LEU A 210 0.34 -19.47 12.04
C LEU A 210 0.98 -19.63 13.43
N ASN A 211 0.31 -19.20 14.51
CA ASN A 211 0.87 -19.08 15.85
C ASN A 211 2.15 -18.23 15.89
N LEU A 212 2.14 -17.10 15.16
CA LEU A 212 3.24 -16.14 15.10
C LEU A 212 2.77 -14.77 15.62
N GLU A 213 3.74 -13.97 16.07
CA GLU A 213 3.54 -12.54 16.29
C GLU A 213 3.86 -11.75 15.03
N LEU A 214 3.10 -10.69 14.76
CA LEU A 214 3.35 -9.80 13.63
C LEU A 214 4.54 -8.90 13.93
N ASP A 215 5.63 -9.11 13.20
CA ASP A 215 6.77 -8.20 13.22
C ASP A 215 6.71 -7.25 12.04
N GLU A 216 6.34 -6.00 12.32
CA GLU A 216 6.28 -4.97 11.27
C GLU A 216 7.67 -4.63 10.72
N ASN A 217 7.69 -4.32 9.43
CA ASN A 217 8.86 -3.79 8.73
C ASN A 217 9.28 -2.43 9.37
N PRO A 218 10.57 -2.20 9.65
CA PRO A 218 11.03 -0.97 10.31
C PRO A 218 10.69 0.34 9.58
N GLY A 219 10.63 0.31 8.25
CA GLY A 219 10.20 1.44 7.42
C GLY A 219 8.72 1.76 7.59
N ASP A 220 7.85 0.74 7.70
CA ASP A 220 6.42 0.96 7.96
C ASP A 220 6.22 1.53 9.35
N THR A 221 6.93 1.00 10.36
CA THR A 221 6.94 1.56 11.72
C THR A 221 7.35 3.02 11.72
N LEU A 222 8.41 3.38 10.97
CA LEU A 222 8.88 4.74 10.83
C LEU A 222 7.83 5.66 10.19
N THR A 223 7.21 5.23 9.08
CA THR A 223 6.15 6.00 8.40
C THR A 223 4.92 6.17 9.30
N LYS A 224 4.46 5.11 9.97
CA LYS A 224 3.32 5.18 10.90
C LYS A 224 3.59 6.12 12.08
N ALA A 225 4.81 6.13 12.62
CA ALA A 225 5.19 7.06 13.67
C ALA A 225 5.05 8.52 13.21
N TYR A 226 5.51 8.85 11.99
CA TYR A 226 5.29 10.19 11.42
C TYR A 226 3.81 10.48 11.14
N MET A 227 3.04 9.47 10.73
CA MET A 227 1.58 9.61 10.55
C MET A 227 0.90 10.00 11.87
N LEU A 228 1.32 9.41 12.98
CA LEU A 228 0.78 9.65 14.31
C LEU A 228 1.44 10.83 15.05
N ASN A 229 2.39 11.54 14.41
CA ASN A 229 3.21 12.58 15.02
C ASN A 229 3.91 12.12 16.32
N GLN A 230 4.34 10.86 16.36
CA GLN A 230 5.08 10.29 17.48
C GLN A 230 6.52 10.80 17.48
N GLN A 231 7.04 11.09 18.68
CA GLN A 231 8.46 11.38 18.86
C GLN A 231 9.24 10.08 18.82
N LEU A 232 10.34 10.07 18.07
CA LEU A 232 11.17 8.89 17.84
C LEU A 232 12.53 8.98 18.55
N ASP A 233 12.80 10.02 19.35
CA ASP A 233 13.95 10.16 20.25
C ASP A 233 15.32 9.73 19.67
N GLY A 234 15.55 9.99 18.38
CA GLY A 234 16.80 9.64 17.68
C GLY A 234 16.86 8.22 17.10
N TYR A 235 15.83 7.40 17.29
CA TYR A 235 15.71 6.06 16.70
C TYR A 235 15.41 6.07 15.19
N GLU A 236 15.07 7.22 14.61
CA GLU A 236 14.79 7.40 13.17
C GLU A 236 15.92 6.83 12.30
N LYS A 237 17.18 7.14 12.63
CA LYS A 237 18.35 6.66 11.89
C LYS A 237 18.50 5.15 11.94
N LEU A 238 18.24 4.55 13.10
CA LEU A 238 18.30 3.11 13.25
C LEU A 238 17.19 2.42 12.46
N MET A 239 15.94 2.89 12.57
CA MET A 239 14.81 2.31 11.82
C MET A 239 15.01 2.44 10.31
N ALA A 240 15.50 3.58 9.84
CA ALA A 240 15.83 3.79 8.43
C ALA A 240 16.96 2.86 7.96
N ALA A 241 18.03 2.70 8.74
CA ALA A 241 19.11 1.75 8.45
C ALA A 241 18.61 0.29 8.39
N GLN A 242 17.76 -0.11 9.35
CA GLN A 242 17.15 -1.44 9.36
C GLN A 242 16.21 -1.65 8.17
N SER A 243 15.44 -0.62 7.79
CA SER A 243 14.58 -0.63 6.60
C SER A 243 15.38 -0.82 5.31
N LEU A 244 16.54 -0.15 5.18
CA LEU A 244 17.43 -0.36 4.03
C LEU A 244 17.89 -1.80 3.90
N VAL A 245 18.33 -2.42 5.00
CA VAL A 245 18.73 -3.83 5.00
C VAL A 245 17.54 -4.71 4.63
N TYR A 246 16.37 -4.48 5.24
CA TYR A 246 15.14 -5.21 4.97
C TYR A 246 14.78 -5.19 3.47
N VAL A 247 14.66 -4.00 2.88
CA VAL A 247 14.30 -3.81 1.46
C VAL A 247 15.35 -4.42 0.54
N SER A 248 16.63 -4.40 0.93
CA SER A 248 17.73 -4.98 0.16
C SER A 248 17.66 -6.51 0.08
N LEU A 249 17.14 -7.17 1.12
CA LEU A 249 17.05 -8.63 1.27
C LEU A 249 15.72 -9.20 0.78
N LEU A 250 14.64 -8.41 0.84
CA LEU A 250 13.29 -8.83 0.45
C LEU A 250 13.22 -9.25 -1.02
N SER A 251 12.64 -10.42 -1.29
CA SER A 251 12.35 -10.90 -2.65
C SER A 251 11.44 -9.94 -3.42
N LYS A 252 11.59 -9.91 -4.76
CA LYS A 252 10.82 -9.00 -5.64
C LYS A 252 9.74 -9.71 -6.44
N ASP A 253 9.79 -11.04 -6.49
CA ASP A 253 8.83 -11.85 -7.23
C ASP A 253 7.51 -11.99 -6.46
N GLU A 254 6.40 -12.05 -7.18
CA GLU A 254 5.11 -12.45 -6.60
C GLU A 254 5.15 -13.93 -6.21
N LYS A 255 4.73 -14.22 -4.98
CA LYS A 255 4.65 -15.57 -4.42
C LYS A 255 3.20 -15.97 -4.30
N LEU A 256 2.89 -17.17 -4.79
CA LEU A 256 1.56 -17.75 -4.67
C LEU A 256 1.47 -18.66 -3.44
N PRO A 257 0.34 -18.65 -2.72
CA PRO A 257 0.09 -19.61 -1.65
C PRO A 257 0.08 -21.04 -2.19
N THR A 258 0.56 -21.98 -1.36
CA THR A 258 0.62 -23.41 -1.66
C THR A 258 0.06 -24.21 -0.48
N THR A 259 -0.24 -25.49 -0.68
CA THR A 259 -0.74 -26.38 0.39
C THR A 259 0.21 -26.45 1.60
N GLY A 260 1.53 -26.30 1.39
CA GLY A 260 2.52 -26.32 2.46
C GLY A 260 2.87 -24.94 3.04
N ASN A 261 2.45 -23.85 2.38
CA ASN A 261 2.72 -22.49 2.82
C ASN A 261 1.62 -21.56 2.29
N LEU A 262 0.66 -21.24 3.16
CA LEU A 262 -0.49 -20.41 2.83
C LEU A 262 -0.17 -18.90 2.79
N PHE A 263 0.91 -18.46 3.43
CA PHE A 263 1.29 -17.04 3.52
C PHE A 263 2.78 -16.83 3.21
N PRO A 264 3.25 -17.16 1.99
CA PRO A 264 4.66 -17.12 1.64
C PRO A 264 5.31 -15.74 1.69
N HIS A 265 4.56 -14.65 1.43
CA HIS A 265 5.07 -13.29 1.60
C HIS A 265 5.17 -12.95 3.09
N LEU A 266 4.08 -13.08 3.85
CA LEU A 266 4.05 -12.78 5.28
C LEU A 266 5.15 -13.48 6.06
N LEU A 267 5.39 -14.78 5.78
CA LEU A 267 6.45 -15.53 6.46
C LEU A 267 7.85 -15.00 6.13
N GLU A 268 8.13 -14.62 4.89
CA GLU A 268 9.41 -13.98 4.55
C GLU A 268 9.54 -12.63 5.26
N GLU A 269 8.49 -11.81 5.17
CA GLU A 269 8.45 -10.45 5.68
C GLU A 269 8.65 -10.42 7.21
N ILE A 270 7.96 -11.29 7.97
CA ILE A 270 8.12 -11.43 9.43
C ILE A 270 9.54 -11.88 9.78
N ASN A 271 10.06 -12.91 9.10
CA ASN A 271 11.39 -13.44 9.40
C ASN A 271 12.48 -12.40 9.12
N LEU A 272 12.35 -11.64 8.03
CA LEU A 272 13.26 -10.54 7.71
C LEU A 272 13.12 -9.39 8.71
N ALA A 273 11.89 -8.99 9.05
CA ALA A 273 11.64 -7.94 10.04
C ALA A 273 12.28 -8.28 11.40
N ARG A 274 12.08 -9.50 11.90
CA ARG A 274 12.73 -10.00 13.13
C ARG A 274 14.25 -9.98 13.04
N LYS A 275 14.81 -10.40 11.90
CA LYS A 275 16.27 -10.39 11.70
C LYS A 275 16.82 -8.97 11.78
N VAL A 276 16.21 -8.02 11.08
CA VAL A 276 16.76 -6.65 10.99
C VAL A 276 16.51 -5.83 12.25
N LYS A 277 15.40 -6.04 12.97
CA LYS A 277 15.09 -5.31 14.22
C LYS A 277 16.15 -5.50 15.30
N ASN A 278 16.83 -6.64 15.29
CA ASN A 278 17.90 -6.96 16.24
C ASN A 278 19.27 -6.39 15.83
N MET A 279 19.37 -5.74 14.67
CA MET A 279 20.62 -5.14 14.21
C MET A 279 20.79 -3.72 14.77
N ASN A 280 22.01 -3.39 15.18
CA ASN A 280 22.42 -2.01 15.40
C ASN A 280 22.82 -1.31 14.09
N TYR A 281 23.09 -0.02 14.16
CA TYR A 281 23.35 0.83 12.98
C TYR A 281 24.57 0.36 12.16
N GLU A 282 25.66 -0.02 12.82
CA GLU A 282 26.89 -0.48 12.14
C GLU A 282 26.69 -1.86 11.51
N GLU A 283 25.95 -2.75 12.17
CA GLU A 283 25.56 -4.04 11.60
C GLU A 283 24.71 -3.85 10.34
N CYS A 284 23.79 -2.89 10.34
CA CYS A 284 23.01 -2.55 9.15
C CYS A 284 23.90 -2.07 8.00
N LYS A 285 24.87 -1.19 8.28
CA LYS A 285 25.84 -0.68 7.30
C LYS A 285 26.63 -1.81 6.64
N ILE A 286 27.18 -2.71 7.46
CA ILE A 286 27.98 -3.85 6.99
C ILE A 286 27.14 -4.78 6.12
N GLU A 287 25.95 -5.18 6.58
CA GLU A 287 25.10 -6.13 5.84
C GLU A 287 24.58 -5.51 4.53
N PHE A 288 24.23 -4.21 4.54
CA PHE A 288 23.77 -3.50 3.35
C PHE A 288 24.86 -3.44 2.26
N LEU A 289 26.07 -2.99 2.60
CA LEU A 289 27.17 -2.87 1.64
C LEU A 289 27.57 -4.23 1.06
N LYS A 290 27.61 -5.26 1.90
CA LYS A 290 27.83 -6.65 1.47
C LYS A 290 26.77 -7.14 0.48
N ASN A 291 25.50 -6.81 0.69
CA ASN A 291 24.43 -7.17 -0.22
C ASN A 291 24.54 -6.38 -1.56
N LEU A 292 24.83 -5.08 -1.48
CA LEU A 292 25.02 -4.23 -2.64
C LEU A 292 26.15 -4.76 -3.55
N GLU A 293 27.30 -5.13 -2.98
CA GLU A 293 28.39 -5.76 -3.72
C GLU A 293 28.00 -7.07 -4.41
N ARG A 294 27.21 -7.93 -3.75
CA ARG A 294 26.75 -9.20 -4.32
C ARG A 294 25.89 -8.95 -5.56
N LYS A 295 24.99 -7.98 -5.50
CA LYS A 295 24.15 -7.59 -6.64
C LYS A 295 24.99 -7.05 -7.80
N PHE A 296 25.95 -6.16 -7.54
CA PHE A 296 26.86 -5.67 -8.58
C PHE A 296 27.72 -6.78 -9.21
N LYS A 297 28.18 -7.76 -8.43
CA LYS A 297 28.93 -8.92 -8.96
C LYS A 297 28.06 -9.86 -9.80
N ALA A 298 26.77 -10.02 -9.46
CA ALA A 298 25.84 -10.83 -10.24
C ALA A 298 25.55 -10.19 -11.61
N VAL A 299 25.33 -8.87 -11.66
CA VAL A 299 25.08 -8.13 -12.91
C VAL A 299 26.29 -8.14 -13.85
N ARG A 300 27.52 -8.13 -13.33
CA ARG A 300 28.75 -8.22 -14.15
C ARG A 300 29.06 -9.61 -14.70
N LYS A 301 28.37 -10.65 -14.24
CA LYS A 301 28.54 -12.04 -14.70
C LYS A 301 27.48 -12.47 -15.73
N MET A 302 26.50 -11.61 -15.99
CA MET A 302 25.52 -11.75 -17.07
C MET A 302 26.01 -10.99 -18.30
#